data_AF-A0A9E1VDM1-F1
#
_entry.id   AF-A0A9E1VDM1-F1
#
_cell.length_a   1.000
_cell.length_b   1.000
_cell.length_c   1.000
_cell.angle_alpha   90.00
_cell.angle_beta   90.00
_cell.angle_gamma   90.00
#
_symmetry.space_group_name_H-M   'P 1'
#
loop_
_entity.id
_entity.type
_entity.pdbx_description
1 polymer ?
#
loop_
_entity_poly.entity_id
_entity_poly.type
_entity_poly.pdbx_seq_one_letter_code
_entity_poly.pdbx_strand_id
1 'polypeptide(L)'
;MKRLMFTLAICSLVFTSAQAQKQLGGEHNVEVNLSPFGNSPIDGTTIKYRNFLDDDAAFRVSLTVGTSSDTYAFYQEGEMLGDPVSPQLNLESATTVIGIAPGYEMHFDGTDNLSPYFGVEAYYMMGSRSDKMEFWGPNDLDNVGQPDVYIVWDLTNKQSYSSMGLNLLFGADYYFSDAIYVGFEAGLGFGMSSFGNHEIGTSDLTAFNIQFNGA
;
A
#
# COMPACT_ATOMS: atom_id res chain seq x y z
N MET A 1 13.75 18.74 -4.19
CA MET A 1 13.67 19.15 -2.77
C MET A 1 12.97 20.50 -2.66
N LYS A 2 11.67 20.53 -2.31
CA LYS A 2 10.87 21.71 -1.88
C LYS A 2 9.37 21.34 -1.89
N ARG A 3 8.96 20.32 -1.14
CA ARG A 3 7.54 20.00 -0.85
C ARG A 3 7.44 19.21 0.46
N LEU A 4 7.95 19.78 1.56
CA LEU A 4 7.89 19.11 2.86
C LEU A 4 7.81 20.11 4.01
N MET A 5 6.85 21.04 3.94
CA MET A 5 6.60 21.99 5.04
C MET A 5 5.13 22.07 5.47
N PHE A 6 4.24 21.21 4.96
CA PHE A 6 2.81 21.28 5.31
C PHE A 6 2.30 20.13 6.19
N THR A 7 3.05 19.04 6.38
CA THR A 7 2.59 17.89 7.19
C THR A 7 2.85 18.07 8.69
N LEU A 8 3.78 18.95 9.09
CA LEU A 8 4.13 19.15 10.50
C LEU A 8 3.17 20.09 11.25
N ALA A 9 2.33 20.84 10.53
CA ALA A 9 1.49 21.89 11.12
C ALA A 9 0.21 21.37 11.79
N ILE A 10 -0.18 20.11 11.55
CA ILE A 10 -1.38 19.51 12.17
C ILE A 10 -1.04 18.82 13.52
N CYS A 11 0.24 18.54 13.80
CA CYS A 11 0.68 17.84 15.01
C CYS A 11 0.89 18.72 16.25
N SER A 12 0.73 20.05 16.20
CA SER A 12 1.24 20.96 17.24
C SER A 12 0.18 21.69 18.09
N LEU A 13 -1.08 21.25 18.08
CA LEU A 13 -2.18 21.95 18.77
C LEU A 13 -2.79 21.18 19.94
N VAL A 14 -1.98 20.73 20.91
CA VAL A 14 -2.34 20.76 22.35
C VAL A 14 -1.04 20.80 23.16
N PHE A 15 -0.74 21.94 23.79
CA PHE A 15 0.28 22.02 24.84
C PHE A 15 -0.44 22.07 26.18
N THR A 16 -0.32 21.00 26.97
CA THR A 16 -0.46 21.04 28.42
C THR A 16 0.78 20.42 29.07
N SER A 17 1.07 20.86 30.28
CA SER A 17 2.37 20.84 30.93
C SER A 17 2.80 19.48 31.50
N ALA A 18 3.97 19.01 31.06
CA ALA A 18 5.03 18.34 31.83
C ALA A 18 4.63 17.46 33.04
N GLN A 19 4.35 16.19 32.77
CA GLN A 19 4.94 14.96 33.33
C GLN A 19 4.43 13.86 32.39
N ALA A 20 5.31 13.17 31.65
CA ALA A 20 4.86 12.17 30.66
C ALA A 20 3.98 11.12 31.35
N GLN A 21 2.67 11.19 31.13
CA GLN A 21 1.69 10.33 31.76
C GLN A 21 0.94 9.54 30.67
N LYS A 22 0.66 8.26 30.94
CA LYS A 22 -0.24 7.44 30.12
C LYS A 22 -1.57 8.19 29.91
N GLN A 23 -2.11 8.06 28.71
CA GLN A 23 -3.39 8.70 28.38
C GLN A 23 -4.53 8.20 29.25
N LEU A 24 -5.35 9.15 29.69
CA LEU A 24 -6.53 8.91 30.50
C LEU A 24 -7.78 8.78 29.62
N GLY A 25 -8.85 8.23 30.18
CA GLY A 25 -10.15 8.12 29.50
C GLY A 25 -10.60 9.43 28.84
N GLY A 26 -11.01 9.35 27.57
CA GLY A 26 -11.46 10.48 26.76
C GLY A 26 -10.41 11.05 25.79
N GLU A 27 -9.16 10.62 25.87
CA GLU A 27 -8.10 11.10 24.99
C GLU A 27 -8.15 10.48 23.58
N HIS A 28 -7.53 11.17 22.62
CA HIS A 28 -7.54 10.83 21.20
C HIS A 28 -6.16 10.93 20.59
N ASN A 29 -5.78 9.91 19.82
CA ASN A 29 -4.50 9.86 19.11
C ASN A 29 -4.66 9.62 17.63
N VAL A 30 -3.68 10.13 16.89
CA VAL A 30 -3.44 9.78 15.50
C VAL A 30 -2.03 9.23 15.40
N GLU A 31 -1.91 8.03 14.84
CA GLU A 31 -0.63 7.32 14.67
C GLU A 31 -0.32 7.12 13.19
N VAL A 32 0.98 7.07 12.92
CA VAL A 32 1.56 6.65 11.65
C VAL A 32 2.63 5.60 11.93
N ASN A 33 2.94 4.79 10.93
CA ASN A 33 3.95 3.75 11.09
C ASN A 33 5.36 4.37 11.13
N LEU A 34 6.19 3.90 12.05
CA LEU A 34 7.60 4.27 12.16
C LEU A 34 8.48 3.07 11.81
N SER A 35 9.25 3.18 10.74
CA SER A 35 10.19 2.16 10.26
C SER A 35 11.62 2.74 10.24
N PRO A 36 12.29 2.87 11.40
CA PRO A 36 13.50 3.70 11.53
C PRO A 36 14.69 3.23 10.68
N PHE A 37 14.68 1.98 10.23
CA PHE A 37 15.73 1.39 9.38
C PHE A 37 15.25 1.15 7.93
N GLY A 38 14.06 1.61 7.56
CA GLY A 38 13.50 1.48 6.22
C GLY A 38 13.84 2.66 5.30
N ASN A 39 13.54 2.49 4.00
CA ASN A 39 13.71 3.56 2.99
C ASN A 39 12.79 4.77 3.23
N SER A 40 11.66 4.57 3.91
CA SER A 40 10.78 5.61 4.41
C SER A 40 10.63 5.48 5.93
N PRO A 41 11.36 6.28 6.72
CA PRO A 41 11.32 6.17 8.18
C PRO A 41 9.95 6.41 8.79
N ILE A 42 9.14 7.25 8.16
CA ILE A 42 7.74 7.48 8.50
C ILE A 42 6.90 6.98 7.34
N ASP A 43 5.97 6.08 7.62
CA ASP A 43 5.05 5.51 6.65
C ASP A 43 3.61 5.93 6.96
N GLY A 44 3.06 6.75 6.06
CA GLY A 44 1.68 7.25 6.12
C GLY A 44 0.68 6.42 5.32
N THR A 45 1.08 5.24 4.82
CA THR A 45 0.18 4.32 4.09
C THR A 45 -0.97 3.88 4.97
N THR A 46 -0.72 3.71 6.28
CA THR A 46 -1.78 3.47 7.26
C THR A 46 -1.75 4.57 8.31
N ILE A 47 -2.90 5.20 8.52
CA ILE A 47 -3.14 6.15 9.59
C ILE A 47 -4.09 5.47 10.58
N LYS A 48 -3.69 5.44 11.85
CA LYS A 48 -4.54 4.91 12.92
C LYS A 48 -5.11 6.05 13.73
N TYR A 49 -6.40 5.98 14.02
CA TYR A 49 -7.04 6.81 15.02
C TYR A 49 -7.39 5.94 16.23
N ARG A 50 -7.10 6.43 17.42
CA ARG A 50 -7.43 5.76 18.68
C ARG A 50 -8.17 6.72 19.60
N ASN A 51 -9.21 6.23 20.26
CA ASN A 51 -9.93 6.94 21.31
C ASN A 51 -9.98 6.07 22.57
N PHE A 52 -9.46 6.60 23.68
CA PHE A 52 -9.54 5.95 24.98
C PHE A 52 -10.94 6.14 25.55
N LEU A 53 -11.62 5.03 25.79
CA LEU A 53 -12.96 5.00 26.38
C LEU A 53 -12.86 5.13 27.90
N ASP A 54 -11.87 4.44 28.47
CA ASP A 54 -11.48 4.44 29.89
C ASP A 54 -9.95 4.21 29.98
N ASP A 55 -9.40 4.18 31.18
CA ASP A 55 -7.96 4.02 31.41
C ASP A 55 -7.42 2.63 30.97
N ASP A 56 -8.30 1.64 30.82
CA ASP A 56 -8.01 0.26 30.44
C ASP A 56 -8.58 -0.15 29.07
N ALA A 57 -9.22 0.77 28.35
CA ALA A 57 -9.96 0.46 27.14
C ALA A 57 -9.86 1.55 26.08
N ALA A 58 -9.61 1.15 24.83
CA ALA A 58 -9.61 2.06 23.70
C ALA A 58 -10.30 1.47 22.46
N PHE A 59 -11.01 2.31 21.73
CA PHE A 59 -11.48 2.03 20.38
C PHE A 59 -10.46 2.54 19.36
N ARG A 60 -10.21 1.78 18.29
CA ARG A 60 -9.31 2.18 17.21
C ARG A 60 -9.94 2.01 15.84
N VAL A 61 -9.49 2.81 14.89
CA VAL A 61 -9.77 2.64 13.47
C VAL A 61 -8.50 2.91 12.69
N SER A 62 -8.06 1.94 11.91
CA SER A 62 -6.98 2.11 10.94
C SER A 62 -7.58 2.38 9.56
N LEU A 63 -7.04 3.37 8.85
CA LEU A 63 -7.32 3.62 7.44
C LEU A 63 -6.03 3.39 6.65
N THR A 64 -6.08 2.49 5.67
CA THR A 64 -4.97 2.16 4.79
C THR A 64 -5.25 2.66 3.38
N VAL A 65 -4.32 3.43 2.81
CA VAL A 65 -4.34 3.84 1.40
C VAL A 65 -2.92 3.72 0.87
N GLY A 66 -2.71 2.79 -0.05
CA GLY A 66 -1.42 2.53 -0.66
C GLY A 66 -1.54 2.48 -2.17
N THR A 67 -0.55 3.03 -2.87
CA THR A 67 -0.35 2.81 -4.30
C THR A 67 1.13 2.63 -4.57
N SER A 68 1.47 1.62 -5.36
CA SER A 68 2.80 1.39 -5.86
C SER A 68 2.74 1.13 -7.37
N SER A 69 3.79 1.55 -8.07
CA SER A 69 3.98 1.28 -9.48
C SER A 69 5.46 1.06 -9.71
N ASP A 70 5.80 -0.09 -10.30
CA ASP A 70 7.16 -0.43 -10.68
C ASP A 70 7.21 -0.65 -12.18
N THR A 71 8.22 -0.09 -12.83
CA THR A 71 8.48 -0.27 -14.26
C THR A 71 9.87 -0.82 -14.44
N TYR A 72 10.01 -1.88 -15.23
CA TYR A 72 11.30 -2.46 -15.56
C TYR A 72 11.40 -2.72 -17.06
N ALA A 73 12.55 -2.39 -17.63
CA ALA A 73 12.86 -2.68 -19.03
C ALA A 73 13.26 -4.16 -19.16
N PHE A 74 12.48 -4.94 -19.90
CA PHE A 74 12.75 -6.36 -20.11
C PHE A 74 13.44 -6.65 -21.45
N TYR A 75 13.38 -5.71 -22.40
CA TYR A 75 14.28 -5.63 -23.54
C TYR A 75 14.83 -4.23 -23.66
N GLN A 76 16.13 -4.11 -23.92
CA GLN A 76 16.79 -2.86 -24.24
C GLN A 76 16.67 -2.52 -25.73
N GLU A 77 16.86 -1.24 -26.05
CA GLU A 77 16.94 -0.79 -27.44
C GLU A 77 18.01 -1.59 -28.21
N GLY A 78 17.62 -2.12 -29.36
CA GLY A 78 18.50 -2.90 -30.24
C GLY A 78 18.76 -4.34 -29.78
N GLU A 79 18.22 -4.78 -28.63
CA GLU A 79 18.49 -6.11 -28.09
C GLU A 79 17.81 -7.23 -28.89
N MET A 80 16.58 -6.99 -29.36
CA MET A 80 15.85 -7.97 -30.17
C MET A 80 16.34 -7.98 -31.62
N LEU A 81 16.55 -6.80 -32.19
CA LEU A 81 17.04 -6.58 -33.55
C LEU A 81 17.84 -5.29 -33.62
N GLY A 82 18.99 -5.34 -34.29
CA GLY A 82 19.89 -4.20 -34.46
C GLY A 82 19.59 -3.32 -35.69
N ASP A 83 18.91 -3.85 -36.71
CA ASP A 83 18.47 -3.10 -37.89
C ASP A 83 17.18 -3.71 -38.51
N PRO A 84 16.05 -2.99 -38.52
CA PRO A 84 15.83 -1.74 -37.80
C PRO A 84 15.99 -1.94 -36.29
N VAL A 85 16.36 -0.86 -35.60
CA VAL A 85 16.62 -0.89 -34.16
C VAL A 85 15.32 -1.13 -33.42
N SER A 86 15.22 -2.29 -32.75
CA SER A 86 14.10 -2.59 -31.85
C SER A 86 14.03 -1.60 -30.69
N PRO A 87 12.83 -1.16 -30.25
CA PRO A 87 12.69 -0.25 -29.12
C PRO A 87 12.96 -0.96 -27.78
N GLN A 88 13.18 -0.17 -26.71
CA GLN A 88 13.10 -0.69 -25.36
C GLN A 88 11.65 -1.08 -25.04
N LEU A 89 11.45 -2.26 -24.44
CA LEU A 89 10.14 -2.75 -24.00
C LEU A 89 10.09 -2.86 -22.49
N ASN A 90 8.98 -2.39 -21.92
CA ASN A 90 8.79 -2.33 -20.48
C ASN A 90 7.70 -3.27 -19.98
N LEU A 91 7.90 -3.74 -18.76
CA LEU A 91 6.89 -4.35 -17.93
C LEU A 91 6.58 -3.37 -16.79
N GLU A 92 5.31 -3.04 -16.62
CA GLU A 92 4.81 -2.18 -15.56
C GLU A 92 3.86 -2.97 -14.66
N SER A 93 4.08 -2.92 -13.35
CA SER A 93 3.19 -3.48 -12.34
C SER A 93 2.72 -2.38 -11.42
N ALA A 94 1.42 -2.13 -11.40
CA ALA A 94 0.78 -1.17 -10.50
C ALA A 94 -0.15 -1.90 -9.53
N THR A 95 -0.11 -1.50 -8.26
CA THR A 95 -1.01 -2.00 -7.21
C THR A 95 -1.60 -0.82 -6.45
N THR A 96 -2.90 -0.87 -6.20
CA THR A 96 -3.60 0.05 -5.30
C THR A 96 -4.31 -0.76 -4.23
N VAL A 97 -4.24 -0.29 -2.99
CA VAL A 97 -4.93 -0.88 -1.84
C VAL A 97 -5.63 0.22 -1.04
N ILE A 98 -6.85 -0.06 -0.63
CA ILE A 98 -7.65 0.76 0.28
C ILE A 98 -8.23 -0.17 1.34
N GLY A 99 -8.11 0.22 2.61
CA GLY A 99 -8.51 -0.61 3.72
C GLY A 99 -9.02 0.18 4.90
N ILE A 100 -9.90 -0.45 5.68
CA ILE A 100 -10.32 0.03 6.98
C ILE A 100 -10.27 -1.12 7.97
N ALA A 101 -9.82 -0.83 9.19
CA ALA A 101 -9.81 -1.80 10.28
C ALA A 101 -10.25 -1.17 11.60
N PRO A 102 -11.55 -1.23 11.96
CA PRO A 102 -11.98 -0.95 13.32
C PRO A 102 -11.50 -2.02 14.30
N GLY A 103 -11.20 -1.61 15.52
CA GLY A 103 -10.75 -2.51 16.57
C GLY A 103 -10.98 -1.99 17.98
N TYR A 104 -10.65 -2.83 18.93
CA TYR A 104 -10.76 -2.58 20.35
C TYR A 104 -9.47 -3.03 21.04
N GLU A 105 -8.99 -2.24 21.99
CA GLU A 105 -7.78 -2.49 22.76
C GLU A 105 -8.11 -2.51 24.25
N MET A 106 -7.51 -3.47 24.94
CA MET A 106 -7.57 -3.66 26.38
C MET A 106 -6.16 -3.36 26.92
N HIS A 107 -6.02 -2.25 27.61
CA HIS A 107 -4.78 -1.81 28.22
C HIS A 107 -4.65 -2.39 29.63
N PHE A 108 -3.44 -2.85 29.96
CA PHE A 108 -3.11 -3.33 31.30
C PHE A 108 -2.52 -2.22 32.15
N ASP A 109 -2.56 -2.44 33.46
CA ASP A 109 -1.75 -1.69 34.41
C ASP A 109 -0.27 -1.91 34.09
N GLY A 110 0.36 -0.90 33.51
CA GLY A 110 1.78 -0.87 33.17
C GLY A 110 2.58 -0.05 34.18
N THR A 111 3.44 0.84 33.68
CA THR A 111 4.04 1.92 34.47
C THR A 111 3.41 3.25 34.09
N ASP A 112 3.75 4.34 34.77
CA ASP A 112 3.21 5.68 34.48
C ASP A 112 3.39 6.11 33.00
N ASN A 113 4.40 5.56 32.30
CA ASN A 113 4.76 5.95 30.93
C ASN A 113 4.70 4.78 29.93
N LEU A 114 4.41 3.56 30.39
CA LEU A 114 4.35 2.37 29.55
C LEU A 114 2.94 1.78 29.63
N SER A 115 2.28 1.66 28.48
CA SER A 115 0.92 1.14 28.38
C SER A 115 0.90 -0.12 27.51
N PRO A 116 1.09 -1.33 28.10
CA PRO A 116 0.89 -2.59 27.38
C PRO A 116 -0.59 -2.82 27.08
N TYR A 117 -0.90 -3.43 25.93
CA TYR A 117 -2.27 -3.76 25.55
C TYR A 117 -2.37 -5.04 24.73
N PHE A 118 -3.54 -5.67 24.77
CA PHE A 118 -4.00 -6.63 23.78
C PHE A 118 -5.12 -5.97 22.96
N GLY A 119 -5.14 -6.22 21.66
CA GLY A 119 -6.16 -5.69 20.76
C GLY A 119 -6.80 -6.77 19.92
N VAL A 120 -8.01 -6.49 19.45
CA VAL A 120 -8.64 -7.21 18.36
C VAL A 120 -9.11 -6.19 17.34
N GLU A 121 -8.84 -6.43 16.07
CA GLU A 121 -9.39 -5.61 14.98
C GLU A 121 -10.02 -6.49 13.91
N ALA A 122 -11.07 -5.98 13.30
CA ALA A 122 -11.64 -6.55 12.09
C ALA A 122 -11.22 -5.69 10.92
N TYR A 123 -10.66 -6.28 9.87
CA TYR A 123 -10.25 -5.52 8.70
C TYR A 123 -11.11 -5.88 7.49
N TYR A 124 -11.30 -4.87 6.64
CA TYR A 124 -11.75 -5.03 5.27
C TYR A 124 -10.83 -4.23 4.37
N MET A 125 -10.27 -4.90 3.37
CA MET A 125 -9.37 -4.30 2.39
C MET A 125 -9.85 -4.64 0.98
N MET A 126 -9.73 -3.68 0.07
CA MET A 126 -9.93 -3.88 -1.35
C MET A 126 -8.70 -3.37 -2.08
N GLY A 127 -8.39 -4.00 -3.20
CA GLY A 127 -7.28 -3.58 -4.02
C GLY A 127 -7.42 -4.03 -5.46
N SER A 128 -6.56 -3.45 -6.28
CA SER A 128 -6.44 -3.81 -7.69
C SER A 128 -4.97 -3.90 -8.05
N ARG A 129 -4.65 -4.93 -8.84
CA ARG A 129 -3.36 -5.08 -9.51
C ARG A 129 -3.56 -4.90 -11.00
N SER A 130 -2.66 -4.17 -11.64
CA SER A 130 -2.59 -3.99 -13.09
C SER A 130 -1.17 -4.29 -13.54
N ASP A 131 -1.00 -5.30 -14.38
CA ASP A 131 0.26 -5.60 -15.04
C ASP A 131 0.14 -5.22 -16.51
N LYS A 132 1.05 -4.38 -17.02
CA LYS A 132 1.15 -4.00 -18.43
C LYS A 132 2.48 -4.52 -18.99
N MET A 133 2.43 -5.22 -20.11
CA MET A 133 3.61 -5.67 -20.84
C MET A 133 3.59 -5.09 -22.25
N GLU A 134 4.67 -4.42 -22.62
CA GLU A 134 4.85 -3.85 -23.96
C GLU A 134 5.42 -4.91 -24.91
N PHE A 135 4.97 -4.90 -26.15
CA PHE A 135 5.44 -5.78 -27.22
C PHE A 135 5.82 -4.94 -28.41
N TRP A 136 6.77 -5.42 -29.21
CA TRP A 136 7.10 -4.86 -30.51
C TRP A 136 6.80 -5.88 -31.59
N GLY A 137 5.88 -5.56 -32.50
CA GLY A 137 5.41 -6.50 -33.49
C GLY A 137 4.52 -5.89 -34.57
N PRO A 138 4.11 -6.70 -35.56
CA PRO A 138 3.23 -6.27 -36.63
C PRO A 138 1.81 -6.03 -36.09
N ASN A 139 1.12 -5.02 -36.61
CA ASN A 139 -0.30 -4.76 -36.35
C ASN A 139 -1.19 -4.98 -37.58
N ASP A 140 -0.63 -5.53 -38.65
CA ASP A 140 -1.32 -5.99 -39.85
C ASP A 140 -0.62 -7.26 -40.36
N LEU A 141 -1.35 -8.13 -41.05
CA LEU A 141 -0.80 -9.34 -41.66
C LEU A 141 0.24 -9.02 -42.73
N ASP A 142 0.06 -7.93 -43.46
CA ASP A 142 1.01 -7.47 -44.48
C ASP A 142 2.33 -7.00 -43.86
N ASN A 143 2.33 -6.68 -42.56
CA ASN A 143 3.51 -6.24 -41.84
C ASN A 143 4.31 -7.41 -41.26
N VAL A 144 3.78 -8.62 -41.25
CA VAL A 144 4.47 -9.78 -40.65
C VAL A 144 5.81 -10.03 -41.34
N GLY A 145 6.89 -10.05 -40.55
CA GLY A 145 8.24 -10.20 -41.06
C GLY A 145 8.84 -8.93 -41.66
N GLN A 146 8.21 -7.76 -41.46
CA GLN A 146 8.71 -6.44 -41.84
C GLN A 146 8.95 -5.57 -40.59
N PRO A 147 10.11 -5.73 -39.90
CA PRO A 147 10.35 -5.02 -38.65
C PRO A 147 10.34 -3.49 -38.78
N ASP A 148 10.55 -2.94 -39.99
CA ASP A 148 10.58 -1.49 -40.25
C ASP A 148 9.24 -0.79 -39.99
N VAL A 149 8.15 -1.54 -39.96
CA VAL A 149 6.78 -1.04 -39.77
C VAL A 149 6.13 -1.56 -38.49
N TYR A 150 6.88 -2.27 -37.65
CA TYR A 150 6.37 -2.77 -36.37
C TYR A 150 6.05 -1.62 -35.41
N ILE A 151 5.01 -1.82 -34.60
CA ILE A 151 4.59 -0.87 -33.57
C ILE A 151 4.86 -1.43 -32.18
N VAL A 152 4.89 -0.53 -31.19
CA VAL A 152 4.81 -0.93 -29.78
C VAL A 152 3.35 -0.97 -29.37
N TRP A 153 2.92 -2.09 -28.79
CA TRP A 153 1.57 -2.29 -28.29
C TRP A 153 1.59 -2.99 -26.93
N ASP A 154 0.49 -2.91 -26.20
CA ASP A 154 0.43 -3.31 -24.79
C ASP A 154 -0.51 -4.49 -24.60
N LEU A 155 -0.12 -5.43 -23.76
CA LEU A 155 -1.01 -6.38 -23.09
C LEU A 155 -1.21 -5.91 -21.66
N THR A 156 -2.45 -5.70 -21.26
CA THR A 156 -2.81 -5.32 -19.89
C THR A 156 -3.58 -6.44 -19.22
N ASN A 157 -3.17 -6.80 -18.01
CA ASN A 157 -3.84 -7.74 -17.14
C ASN A 157 -4.28 -7.02 -15.86
N LYS A 158 -5.57 -7.04 -15.55
CA LYS A 158 -6.10 -6.41 -14.33
C LYS A 158 -6.83 -7.45 -13.49
N GLN A 159 -6.58 -7.39 -12.19
CA GLN A 159 -7.23 -8.23 -11.20
C GLN A 159 -7.61 -7.39 -9.99
N SER A 160 -8.89 -7.40 -9.66
CA SER A 160 -9.37 -6.86 -8.38
C SER A 160 -9.38 -7.95 -7.31
N TYR A 161 -9.18 -7.55 -6.06
CA TYR A 161 -9.32 -8.45 -4.91
C TYR A 161 -9.92 -7.70 -3.72
N SER A 162 -10.53 -8.45 -2.83
CA SER A 162 -10.93 -7.98 -1.50
C SER A 162 -10.51 -9.00 -0.46
N SER A 163 -10.10 -8.53 0.71
CA SER A 163 -9.72 -9.36 1.83
C SER A 163 -10.45 -8.87 3.08
N MET A 164 -10.86 -9.79 3.93
CA MET A 164 -11.48 -9.49 5.20
C MET A 164 -11.02 -10.47 6.26
N GLY A 165 -10.98 -10.03 7.51
CA GLY A 165 -10.52 -10.90 8.58
C GLY A 165 -10.50 -10.24 9.93
N LEU A 166 -9.91 -10.95 10.88
CA LEU A 166 -9.68 -10.51 12.25
C LEU A 166 -8.19 -10.59 12.56
N ASN A 167 -7.66 -9.60 13.26
CA ASN A 167 -6.31 -9.63 13.81
C ASN A 167 -6.40 -9.63 15.34
N LEU A 168 -5.58 -10.46 15.97
CA LEU A 168 -5.27 -10.41 17.39
C LEU A 168 -3.94 -9.68 17.54
N LEU A 169 -3.92 -8.62 18.33
CA LEU A 169 -2.80 -7.70 18.47
C LEU A 169 -2.28 -7.72 19.91
N PHE A 170 -1.00 -7.49 20.08
CA PHE A 170 -0.39 -7.14 21.35
C PHE A 170 0.65 -6.06 21.10
N GLY A 171 0.72 -5.09 22.01
CA GLY A 171 1.61 -3.97 21.85
C GLY A 171 1.93 -3.32 23.18
N ALA A 172 2.83 -2.34 23.13
CA ALA A 172 3.04 -1.43 24.23
C ALA A 172 3.44 -0.06 23.72
N ASP A 173 2.85 0.97 24.32
CA ASP A 173 3.12 2.37 24.01
C ASP A 173 3.99 3.00 25.09
N TYR A 174 5.07 3.67 24.68
CA TYR A 174 5.93 4.44 25.58
C TYR A 174 5.74 5.95 25.36
N TYR A 175 5.27 6.64 26.38
CA TYR A 175 4.95 8.07 26.35
C TYR A 175 6.18 8.91 26.71
N PHE A 176 6.58 9.81 25.78
CA PHE A 176 7.63 10.82 26.02
C PHE A 176 7.04 12.11 26.57
N SER A 177 5.79 12.39 26.22
CA SER A 177 4.92 13.44 26.75
C SER A 177 3.47 13.02 26.60
N ASP A 178 2.56 13.75 27.22
CA ASP A 178 1.11 13.48 27.21
C ASP A 178 0.53 13.38 25.78
N ALA A 179 1.18 14.03 24.81
CA ALA A 179 0.73 14.08 23.41
C ALA A 179 1.58 13.25 22.44
N ILE A 180 2.70 12.67 22.87
CA ILE A 180 3.65 11.99 21.96
C ILE A 180 4.16 10.69 22.58
N TYR A 181 3.94 9.59 21.87
CA TYR A 181 4.45 8.26 22.20
C TYR A 181 5.07 7.59 20.99
N VAL A 182 5.85 6.54 21.28
CA VAL A 182 6.24 5.53 20.31
C VAL A 182 5.84 4.19 20.87
N GLY A 183 5.14 3.40 20.07
CA GLY A 183 4.72 2.06 20.43
C GLY A 183 5.33 1.00 19.54
N PHE A 184 5.31 -0.24 20.03
CA PHE A 184 5.45 -1.42 19.18
C PHE A 184 4.12 -2.17 19.17
N GLU A 185 3.77 -2.76 18.03
CA GLU A 185 2.60 -3.60 17.86
C GLU A 185 2.99 -4.83 17.05
N ALA A 186 2.53 -5.99 17.49
CA ALA A 186 2.67 -7.26 16.81
C ALA A 186 1.37 -8.04 16.92
N GLY A 187 1.13 -9.00 16.02
CA GLY A 187 -0.14 -9.71 16.02
C GLY A 187 -0.21 -10.92 15.10
N LEU A 188 -1.33 -11.62 15.19
CA LEU A 188 -1.71 -12.74 14.33
C LEU A 188 -2.98 -12.38 13.57
N GLY A 189 -2.97 -12.56 12.25
CA GLY A 189 -4.11 -12.29 11.39
C GLY A 189 -4.74 -13.55 10.82
N PHE A 190 -6.06 -13.60 10.84
CA PHE A 190 -6.87 -14.65 10.21
C PHE A 190 -7.84 -13.99 9.25
N GLY A 191 -7.85 -14.40 7.98
CA GLY A 191 -8.74 -13.80 7.02
C GLY A 191 -8.97 -14.63 5.78
N MET A 192 -9.86 -14.13 4.94
CA MET A 192 -10.24 -14.70 3.67
C MET A 192 -10.07 -13.64 2.58
N SER A 193 -9.54 -14.07 1.44
CA SER A 193 -9.40 -13.24 0.26
C SER A 193 -10.29 -13.77 -0.85
N SER A 194 -10.92 -12.85 -1.58
CA SER A 194 -11.73 -13.11 -2.76
C SER A 194 -11.18 -12.30 -3.91
N PHE A 195 -11.14 -12.92 -5.09
CA PHE A 195 -10.70 -12.30 -6.32
C PHE A 195 -11.93 -11.91 -7.14
N GLY A 196 -11.96 -10.67 -7.61
CA GLY A 196 -12.98 -10.17 -8.52
C GLY A 196 -12.70 -10.57 -9.97
N ASN A 197 -13.24 -9.80 -10.90
CA ASN A 197 -13.05 -10.07 -12.32
C ASN A 197 -11.58 -9.95 -12.72
N HIS A 198 -11.17 -10.90 -13.56
CA HIS A 198 -9.92 -10.87 -14.30
C HIS A 198 -10.19 -10.24 -15.66
N GLU A 199 -9.50 -9.14 -15.98
CA GLU A 199 -9.64 -8.46 -17.26
C GLU A 199 -8.32 -8.52 -18.02
N ILE A 200 -8.37 -9.02 -19.25
CA ILE A 200 -7.27 -8.97 -20.20
C ILE A 200 -7.65 -7.95 -21.28
N GLY A 201 -6.79 -6.97 -21.50
CA GLY A 201 -6.96 -5.94 -22.51
C GLY A 201 -5.71 -5.77 -23.35
N THR A 202 -5.85 -5.13 -24.49
CA THR A 202 -4.72 -4.77 -25.34
C THR A 202 -4.93 -3.39 -25.97
N SER A 203 -3.86 -2.67 -26.26
CA SER A 203 -3.92 -1.41 -27.00
C SER A 203 -4.08 -1.62 -28.52
N ASP A 204 -3.71 -2.80 -29.04
CA ASP A 204 -3.89 -3.16 -30.46
C ASP A 204 -4.36 -4.63 -30.60
N LEU A 205 -5.64 -4.79 -30.96
CA LEU A 205 -6.27 -6.11 -31.07
C LEU A 205 -5.70 -6.94 -32.23
N THR A 206 -5.29 -6.29 -33.32
CA THR A 206 -4.75 -7.00 -34.48
C THR A 206 -3.37 -7.55 -34.14
N ALA A 207 -2.49 -6.71 -33.56
CA ALA A 207 -1.17 -7.13 -33.12
C ALA A 207 -1.25 -8.24 -32.07
N PHE A 208 -2.18 -8.13 -31.11
CA PHE A 208 -2.45 -9.19 -30.13
C PHE A 208 -2.84 -10.52 -30.79
N ASN A 209 -3.74 -10.49 -31.78
CA ASN A 209 -4.19 -11.69 -32.47
C ASN A 209 -3.08 -12.34 -33.31
N ILE A 210 -2.25 -11.54 -33.99
CA ILE A 210 -1.10 -12.04 -34.75
C ILE A 210 -0.12 -12.74 -33.79
N GLN A 211 0.19 -12.11 -32.64
CA GLN A 211 1.16 -12.62 -31.68
C GLN A 211 0.71 -13.90 -30.96
N PHE A 212 -0.56 -13.97 -30.52
CA PHE A 212 -1.02 -15.03 -29.61
C PHE A 212 -2.00 -16.03 -30.23
N ASN A 213 -2.71 -15.64 -31.29
CA ASN A 213 -3.73 -16.49 -31.91
C ASN A 213 -3.28 -17.05 -33.27
N GLY A 214 -2.07 -16.72 -33.74
CA GLY A 214 -1.49 -17.26 -34.97
C GLY A 214 -2.31 -16.90 -36.22
N ALA A 215 -2.97 -15.75 -36.19
CA ALA A 215 -3.71 -15.18 -37.31
C ALA A 215 -2.76 -14.58 -38.35
#